data_AF-W4G9K6-F1
#
_entry.id   AF-W4G9K6-F1
#
_cell.length_a   1.000
_cell.length_b   1.000
_cell.length_c   1.000
_cell.angle_alpha   90.00
_cell.angle_beta   90.00
_cell.angle_gamma   90.00
#
_symmetry.space_group_name_H-M   'P 1'
#
loop_
_entity.id
_entity.type
_entity.pdbx_description
1 polymer ?
#
loop_
_entity_poly.entity_id
_entity_poly.type
_entity_poly.pdbx_seq_one_letter_code
_entity_poly.pdbx_strand_id
1 'polypeptide(L)'
;MLRDLYVRYMCQATQVVNTTDRRVVVYLDESFINQHYKKNDISMYDPKDKLDVKPKARHKGRRYCFIAAIVDGGPDASRVLCYEKFPEWP
;
A
#
# COMPACT_ATOMS: atom_id res chain seq x y z
N MET A 1 10.17 23.73 7.69
CA MET A 1 11.26 24.11 6.76
C MET A 1 11.58 23.02 5.72
N LEU A 2 12.06 21.82 6.07
CA LEU A 2 12.40 20.78 5.07
C LEU A 2 11.18 20.18 4.34
N ARG A 3 10.09 19.89 5.06
CA ARG A 3 8.82 19.41 4.48
C ARG A 3 8.22 20.43 3.51
N ASP A 4 8.30 21.72 3.86
CA ASP A 4 7.73 22.79 3.03
C ASP A 4 8.51 22.95 1.71
N LEU A 5 9.83 22.77 1.75
CA LEU A 5 10.66 22.80 0.56
C LEU A 5 10.37 21.61 -0.36
N TYR A 6 10.24 20.40 0.20
CA TYR A 6 9.81 19.22 -0.54
C TYR A 6 8.47 19.44 -1.25
N VAL A 7 7.46 19.95 -0.52
CA VAL A 7 6.13 20.23 -1.10
C VAL A 7 6.22 21.23 -2.24
N ARG A 8 7.01 22.31 -2.09
CA ARG A 8 7.20 23.30 -3.16
C ARG A 8 7.78 22.68 -4.42
N TYR A 9 8.82 21.84 -4.31
CA TYR A 9 9.41 21.17 -5.46
C TYR A 9 8.45 20.18 -6.13
N MET A 10 7.68 19.42 -5.34
CA MET A 10 6.69 18.49 -5.87
C MET A 10 5.55 19.21 -6.59
N CYS A 11 5.04 20.30 -6.03
CA CYS A 11 4.04 21.15 -6.68
C CYS A 11 4.57 21.72 -8.01
N GLN A 12 5.80 22.26 -8.04
CA GLN A 12 6.41 22.75 -9.28
C GLN A 12 6.56 21.65 -10.34
N ALA A 13 6.89 20.42 -9.95
CA ALA A 13 7.04 19.30 -10.90
C ALA A 13 5.70 18.80 -11.46
N THR A 14 4.61 18.90 -10.69
CA THR A 14 3.32 18.24 -10.96
C THR A 14 2.17 19.20 -11.27
N GLN A 15 2.31 20.51 -11.09
CA GLN A 15 1.24 21.49 -11.35
C GLN A 15 1.51 22.36 -12.59
N VAL A 16 2.48 21.98 -13.44
CA VAL A 16 2.75 22.70 -14.68
C VAL A 16 1.54 22.59 -15.61
N VAL A 17 1.02 23.75 -16.03
CA VAL A 17 -0.17 23.89 -16.89
C VAL A 17 0.08 23.33 -18.29
N ASN A 18 1.33 23.40 -18.76
CA ASN A 18 1.75 22.82 -20.03
C ASN A 18 2.10 21.34 -19.86
N THR A 19 1.34 20.46 -20.50
CA THR A 19 1.49 19.01 -20.38
C THR A 19 2.81 18.49 -20.96
N THR A 20 3.43 19.21 -21.91
CA THR A 20 4.75 18.85 -22.46
C THR A 20 5.91 19.10 -21.50
N ASP A 21 5.75 20.03 -20.55
CA ASP A 21 6.79 20.41 -19.58
C ASP A 21 6.58 19.73 -18.22
N ARG A 22 5.48 18.99 -18.05
CA ARG A 22 5.17 18.24 -16.83
C ARG A 22 6.18 17.11 -16.66
N ARG A 23 6.86 17.07 -15.51
CA ARG A 23 7.76 15.97 -15.18
C ARG A 23 6.95 14.75 -14.78
N VAL A 24 7.36 13.59 -15.28
CA VAL A 24 6.85 12.31 -14.78
C VAL A 24 7.38 12.10 -13.37
N VAL A 25 6.47 11.95 -12.41
CA VAL A 25 6.81 11.63 -11.02
C VAL A 25 6.44 10.19 -10.76
N VAL A 26 7.36 9.45 -10.14
CA VAL A 26 7.15 8.05 -9.75
C VAL A 26 7.18 7.96 -8.24
N TYR A 27 6.04 7.61 -7.64
CA TYR A 27 5.93 7.35 -6.21
C TYR A 27 6.12 5.86 -5.97
N LEU A 28 7.25 5.46 -5.40
CA LEU A 28 7.57 4.06 -5.14
C LEU A 28 7.59 3.81 -3.63
N ASP A 29 6.96 2.71 -3.21
CA ASP A 29 7.01 2.27 -1.82
C ASP A 29 6.88 0.75 -1.71
N GLU A 30 7.32 0.22 -0.57
CA GLU A 30 7.08 -1.15 -0.16
C GLU A 30 5.92 -1.19 0.84
N SER A 31 4.99 -2.11 0.65
CA SER A 31 3.87 -2.30 1.56
C SER A 31 3.56 -3.77 1.76
N PHE A 32 2.86 -4.08 2.86
CA PHE A 32 2.45 -5.44 3.17
C PHE A 32 0.98 -5.52 3.59
N ILE A 33 0.28 -6.53 3.08
CA ILE A 33 -1.09 -6.86 3.47
C ILE A 33 -1.05 -8.09 4.37
N ASN A 34 -1.64 -7.98 5.56
CA ASN A 34 -1.80 -9.11 6.47
C ASN A 34 -3.03 -9.92 6.07
N GLN A 35 -2.89 -11.24 5.93
CA GLN A 35 -3.99 -12.16 5.62
C GLN A 35 -5.15 -12.08 6.62
N HIS A 36 -4.85 -11.77 7.89
CA HIS A 36 -5.84 -11.62 8.96
C HIS A 36 -5.85 -10.18 9.48
N TYR A 37 -6.08 -9.22 8.58
CA TYR A 37 -6.21 -7.82 8.96
C TYR A 37 -7.53 -7.58 9.71
N LYS A 38 -7.47 -7.53 11.04
CA LYS A 38 -8.60 -7.12 11.89
C LYS A 38 -8.78 -5.60 11.82
N LYS A 39 -9.51 -5.10 10.80
CA LYS A 39 -9.91 -3.69 10.73
C LYS A 39 -11.05 -3.37 11.69
N ASN A 40 -12.00 -4.29 11.80
CA ASN A 40 -13.11 -4.26 12.72
C ASN A 40 -13.00 -5.55 13.54
N ASP A 41 -13.18 -5.50 14.86
CA ASP A 41 -13.15 -6.67 15.76
C ASP A 41 -14.30 -7.67 15.53
N ILE A 42 -14.70 -7.86 14.28
CA ILE A 42 -15.54 -8.95 13.81
C ILE A 42 -14.68 -10.21 13.86
N SER A 43 -14.53 -10.72 15.07
CA SER A 43 -14.20 -12.12 15.26
C SER A 43 -15.27 -12.92 14.53
N MET A 44 -14.87 -13.82 13.62
CA MET A 44 -15.73 -14.92 13.16
C MET A 44 -15.94 -15.92 14.32
N TYR A 45 -16.37 -15.41 15.49
CA TYR A 45 -16.63 -16.18 16.68
C TYR A 45 -18.01 -16.81 16.52
N ASP A 46 -18.06 -18.14 16.40
CA ASP A 46 -19.29 -18.92 16.57
C ASP A 46 -19.44 -19.23 18.08
N PRO A 47 -20.47 -18.69 18.76
CA PRO A 47 -20.70 -18.95 20.18
C PRO A 47 -20.99 -20.43 20.51
N LYS A 48 -21.17 -21.31 19.51
CA LYS A 48 -21.39 -22.75 19.70
C LYS A 48 -20.13 -23.59 19.69
N ASP A 49 -18.96 -23.00 19.43
CA ASP A 49 -17.69 -23.74 19.42
C ASP A 49 -17.22 -24.03 20.86
N LYS A 50 -17.60 -25.20 21.38
CA LYS A 50 -17.37 -25.63 22.77
C LYS A 50 -15.93 -26.06 23.08
N LEU A 51 -15.00 -25.92 22.14
CA LEU A 51 -13.59 -26.30 22.28
C LEU A 51 -12.70 -25.06 22.53
N ASP A 52 -13.10 -24.22 23.49
CA ASP A 52 -12.43 -22.96 23.82
C ASP A 52 -11.11 -23.16 24.58
N VAL A 53 -10.14 -23.83 23.95
CA VAL A 53 -8.73 -23.58 24.23
C VAL A 53 -8.41 -22.27 23.53
N LYS A 54 -8.53 -21.13 24.25
CA LYS A 54 -8.25 -19.78 23.72
C LYS A 54 -7.06 -19.82 22.76
N PRO A 55 -7.26 -19.77 21.44
CA PRO A 55 -6.14 -19.80 20.52
C PRO A 55 -5.43 -18.47 20.72
N LYS A 56 -4.15 -18.53 21.12
CA LYS A 56 -3.24 -17.39 21.11
C LYS A 56 -3.49 -16.65 19.79
N ALA A 57 -4.03 -15.44 19.85
CA ALA A 57 -4.58 -14.84 18.65
C ALA A 57 -3.47 -14.82 17.58
N ARG A 58 -3.75 -15.43 16.42
CA ARG A 58 -2.82 -15.41 15.28
C ARG A 58 -2.87 -14.01 14.70
N HIS A 59 -2.24 -13.07 15.41
CA HIS A 59 -2.50 -11.65 15.22
C HIS A 59 -2.13 -11.14 13.83
N LYS A 60 -1.33 -11.87 13.06
CA LYS A 60 -1.03 -11.59 11.64
C LYS A 60 -0.71 -12.94 10.97
N GLY A 61 -1.57 -13.41 10.06
CA GLY A 61 -1.31 -14.60 9.24
C GLY A 61 -0.16 -14.38 8.26
N ARG A 62 -0.21 -14.97 7.06
CA ARG A 62 0.78 -14.66 6.02
C ARG A 62 0.78 -13.17 5.69
N ARG A 63 1.95 -12.63 5.38
CA ARG A 63 2.13 -11.26 4.88
C ARG A 63 2.36 -11.33 3.37
N TYR A 64 1.50 -10.68 2.62
CA TYR A 64 1.72 -10.44 1.20
C TYR A 64 2.50 -9.14 1.08
N CYS A 65 3.78 -9.22 0.74
CA CYS A 65 4.64 -8.06 0.53
C CYS A 65 4.69 -7.71 -0.96
N PHE A 66 4.58 -6.43 -1.27
CA PHE A 66 4.65 -5.93 -2.63
C PHE A 66 5.38 -4.59 -2.66
N ILE A 67 6.07 -4.34 -3.76
CA ILE A 67 6.62 -3.04 -4.09
C ILE A 67 5.72 -2.48 -5.18
N ALA A 68 5.18 -1.29 -4.98
CA ALA A 68 4.36 -0.62 -5.98
C ALA A 68 4.94 0.74 -6.33
N ALA A 69 4.81 1.10 -7.59
CA ALA A 69 5.13 2.41 -8.11
C ALA A 69 3.89 3.02 -8.79
N ILE A 70 3.52 4.23 -8.37
CA ILE A 70 2.50 5.04 -9.04
C ILE A 70 3.24 6.03 -9.94
N VAL A 71 3.05 5.88 -11.25
CA VAL A 71 3.58 6.82 -12.24
C VAL A 71 2.51 7.88 -12.50
N ASP A 72 2.79 9.11 -12.10
CA ASP A 72 1.98 10.29 -12.43
C ASP A 72 2.40 10.79 -13.82
N GLY A 73 1.67 10.32 -14.83
CA GLY A 73 1.81 10.75 -16.22
C GLY A 73 0.88 11.91 -16.59
N GLY A 74 0.15 12.49 -15.63
CA GLY A 74 -0.94 13.44 -15.86
C GLY A 74 -2.33 12.78 -15.90
N PRO A 75 -3.38 13.55 -16.26
CA PRO A 75 -4.79 13.15 -16.09
C PRO A 75 -5.16 11.81 -16.74
N ASP A 76 -4.64 11.53 -17.94
CA ASP A 76 -5.04 10.36 -18.73
C ASP A 76 -3.93 9.30 -18.89
N ALA A 77 -2.74 9.55 -18.35
CA ALA A 77 -1.56 8.68 -18.55
C ALA A 77 -0.96 8.14 -17.25
N SER A 78 -1.65 8.34 -16.12
CA SER A 78 -1.23 7.81 -14.83
C SER A 78 -1.46 6.29 -14.74
N ARG A 79 -0.50 5.55 -14.19
CA ARG A 79 -0.55 4.08 -14.09
C ARG A 79 0.10 3.57 -12.81
N VAL A 80 -0.33 2.39 -12.37
CA VAL A 80 0.28 1.67 -11.26
C VAL A 80 1.09 0.52 -11.80
N LEU A 81 2.34 0.41 -11.35
CA LEU A 81 3.22 -0.73 -11.60
C LEU A 81 3.38 -1.46 -10.28
N CYS A 82 3.05 -2.75 -10.25
CA CYS A 82 3.24 -3.58 -9.07
C CYS A 82 4.27 -4.65 -9.37
N TYR A 83 5.24 -4.78 -8.46
CA TYR A 83 6.09 -5.94 -8.37
C TYR A 83 5.69 -6.71 -7.11
N GLU A 84 5.06 -7.86 -7.32
CA GLU A 84 4.77 -8.80 -6.26
C GLU A 84 5.89 -9.84 -6.19
N LYS A 85 6.43 -10.04 -4.99
CA LYS A 85 7.27 -11.19 -4.70
C LYS A 85 6.56 -12.00 -3.64
N PHE A 86 5.87 -13.06 -4.06
CA PHE A 86 5.49 -14.10 -3.11
C PHE A 86 6.78 -14.62 -2.48
N PRO A 87 6.92 -14.66 -1.14
CA PRO A 87 7.92 -15.53 -0.56
C PRO A 87 7.54 -16.96 -0.96
N GLU A 88 8.19 -17.49 -2.00
CA GLU A 88 8.29 -18.93 -2.23
C GLU A 88 9.02 -19.51 -1.03
N TRP A 89 8.30 -20.27 -0.22
CA TRP A 89 8.91 -21.22 0.71
C TRP A 89 8.08 -22.51 0.68
N PRO A 90 8.74 -23.66 0.88
CA PRO A 90 8.39 -25.01 0.44
C PRO A 90 7.17 -25.60 1.14
#